data_AF-A0A3D4P8X1-F1
#
_entry.id   AF-A0A3D4P8X1-F1
#
_cell.length_a   1.000
_cell.length_b   1.000
_cell.length_c   1.000
_cell.angle_alpha   90.00
_cell.angle_beta   90.00
_cell.angle_gamma   90.00
#
_symmetry.space_group_name_H-M   'P 1'
#
loop_
_entity.id
_entity.type
_entity.pdbx_description
1 polymer ?
#
loop_
_entity_poly.entity_id
_entity_poly.type
_entity_poly.pdbx_seq_one_letter_code
_entity_poly.pdbx_strand_id
1 'polypeptide(L)'
;MKKRLLVLGLILLVIINVSALLTFAYNRWLRAPRRHLAANPASSDSFERHLCLSGEQENCLRALRFSFDSEIGNAQAQIREKRRAIVEEMKNESPDSVLIDKFIEEISRLQAEIQKKAVLNLLKEKEVLTPEQKATFFRMFEDHVCPREKRVGYGSAGAGDACCPQEMRR
;
A
#
# COMPACT_ATOMS: atom_id res chain seq x y z
N MET A 1 -26.17 36.89 22.72
CA MET A 1 -25.20 37.00 21.61
C MET A 1 -23.92 36.17 21.87
N LYS A 2 -23.15 36.42 22.96
CA LYS A 2 -21.85 35.75 23.24
C LYS A 2 -21.87 34.22 23.34
N LYS A 3 -22.89 33.63 23.99
CA LYS A 3 -23.04 32.16 24.06
C LYS A 3 -23.29 31.51 22.69
N ARG A 4 -24.05 32.18 21.80
CA ARG A 4 -24.28 31.69 20.43
C ARG A 4 -23.01 31.75 19.59
N LEU A 5 -22.17 32.79 19.78
CA LEU A 5 -20.85 32.91 19.16
C LEU A 5 -19.86 31.85 19.68
N LEU A 6 -19.86 31.57 20.99
CA LEU A 6 -19.03 30.51 21.57
C LEU A 6 -19.44 29.13 21.06
N VAL A 7 -20.74 28.86 20.96
CA VAL A 7 -21.27 27.60 20.40
C VAL A 7 -20.92 27.48 18.91
N LEU A 8 -21.03 28.56 18.14
CA LEU A 8 -20.63 28.57 16.72
C LEU A 8 -19.12 28.31 16.55
N GLY A 9 -18.28 28.92 17.40
CA GLY A 9 -16.84 28.67 17.39
C GLY A 9 -16.48 27.23 17.74
N LEU A 10 -17.18 26.63 18.71
CA LEU A 10 -17.00 25.23 19.09
C LEU A 10 -17.39 24.27 17.97
N ILE A 11 -18.53 24.51 17.31
CA ILE A 11 -18.97 23.72 16.16
C ILE A 11 -17.94 23.81 15.03
N LEU A 12 -17.44 25.01 14.74
CA LEU A 12 -16.47 25.23 13.67
C LEU A 12 -15.13 24.54 13.99
N LEU A 13 -14.69 24.56 15.25
CA LEU A 13 -13.50 23.84 15.72
C LEU A 13 -13.65 22.32 15.57
N VAL A 14 -14.81 21.78 15.94
CA VAL A 14 -15.11 20.34 15.80
C VAL A 14 -15.11 19.95 14.32
N ILE A 15 -15.77 20.74 13.46
CA ILE A 15 -15.80 20.49 12.02
C ILE A 15 -14.39 20.46 11.43
N ILE A 16 -13.51 21.41 11.79
CA ILE A 16 -12.13 21.43 11.30
C ILE A 16 -11.36 20.18 11.72
N ASN A 17 -11.45 19.79 13.00
CA ASN A 17 -10.73 18.63 13.52
C ASN A 17 -11.25 17.32 12.90
N VAL A 18 -12.57 17.17 12.78
CA VAL A 18 -13.21 16.02 12.12
C VAL A 18 -12.85 15.97 10.64
N SER A 19 -12.85 17.12 9.95
CA SER A 19 -12.45 17.20 8.54
C SER A 19 -10.98 16.84 8.33
N ALA A 20 -10.08 17.22 9.25
CA ALA A 20 -8.67 16.85 9.22
C ALA A 20 -8.48 15.33 9.43
N LEU A 21 -9.19 14.74 10.39
CA LEU A 21 -9.21 13.30 10.64
C LEU A 21 -9.76 12.52 9.45
N LEU A 22 -10.87 12.97 8.87
CA LEU A 22 -11.47 12.37 7.68
C LEU A 22 -10.55 12.52 6.45
N THR A 23 -9.87 13.65 6.30
CA THR A 23 -8.91 13.86 5.21
C THR A 23 -7.68 12.97 5.39
N PHE A 24 -7.16 12.83 6.61
CA PHE A 24 -6.04 11.94 6.92
C PHE A 24 -6.41 10.47 6.70
N ALA A 25 -7.58 10.04 7.20
CA ALA A 25 -8.12 8.70 6.94
C ALA A 25 -8.41 8.47 5.45
N TYR A 26 -8.97 9.46 4.74
CA TYR A 26 -9.19 9.37 3.31
C TYR A 26 -7.87 9.23 2.54
N ASN A 27 -6.87 10.05 2.86
CA ASN A 27 -5.59 10.06 2.17
C ASN A 27 -4.70 8.85 2.54
N ARG A 28 -4.91 8.24 3.71
CA ARG A 28 -4.15 7.08 4.22
C ARG A 28 -4.83 5.73 3.94
N TRP A 29 -6.16 5.68 3.88
CA TRP A 29 -6.96 4.45 3.79
C TRP A 29 -7.78 4.32 2.50
N LEU A 30 -8.35 5.42 1.99
CA LEU A 30 -9.11 5.46 0.72
C LEU A 30 -8.21 5.73 -0.50
N ARG A 31 -7.12 6.47 -0.31
CA ARG A 31 -5.91 6.40 -1.15
C ARG A 31 -5.09 5.15 -0.77
N ALA A 32 -5.72 3.98 -0.83
CA ALA A 32 -4.96 2.86 -1.38
C ALA A 32 -4.49 3.32 -2.78
N PRO A 33 -3.24 3.03 -3.19
CA PRO A 33 -2.73 3.57 -4.43
C PRO A 33 -3.72 3.25 -5.54
N ARG A 34 -4.17 4.28 -6.27
CA ARG A 34 -4.58 4.04 -7.66
C ARG A 34 -3.34 3.51 -8.38
N ARG A 35 -3.10 2.22 -8.26
CA ARG A 35 -2.15 1.44 -9.05
C ARG A 35 -2.90 0.36 -9.82
N HIS A 36 -4.05 0.72 -10.37
CA HIS A 36 -4.60 0.05 -11.52
C HIS A 36 -5.28 1.11 -12.37
N LEU A 37 -4.49 1.78 -13.21
CA LEU A 37 -4.81 2.33 -14.53
C LEU A 37 -3.55 3.06 -14.99
N ALA A 38 -2.91 2.48 -16.00
CA ALA A 38 -1.47 2.50 -16.25
C ALA A 38 -0.68 1.74 -15.17
N ALA A 39 -0.39 0.47 -15.45
CA ALA A 39 0.96 0.00 -15.16
C ALA A 39 1.87 1.04 -15.79
N ASN A 40 2.37 2.00 -15.01
CA ASN A 40 3.48 2.81 -15.45
C ASN A 40 4.63 1.80 -15.44
N PRO A 41 5.08 1.28 -16.61
CA PRO A 41 6.07 0.22 -16.65
C PRO A 41 7.23 0.60 -15.73
N ALA A 42 7.63 1.87 -15.72
CA ALA A 42 8.65 2.45 -14.85
C ALA A 42 8.67 2.02 -13.36
N SER A 43 7.54 1.66 -12.74
CA SER A 43 7.51 1.29 -11.31
C SER A 43 7.72 -0.21 -11.02
N SER A 44 7.23 -1.11 -11.86
CA SER A 44 7.58 -2.55 -11.80
C SER A 44 8.91 -2.82 -12.51
N ASP A 45 9.17 -2.08 -13.58
CA ASP A 45 10.41 -2.04 -14.36
C ASP A 45 11.56 -1.50 -13.50
N SER A 46 11.30 -0.67 -12.46
CA SER A 46 12.32 -0.31 -11.48
C SER A 46 12.85 -1.55 -10.75
N PHE A 47 11.98 -2.34 -10.13
CA PHE A 47 12.40 -3.45 -9.29
C PHE A 47 13.12 -4.57 -10.08
N GLU A 48 12.61 -4.92 -11.26
CA GLU A 48 13.19 -5.95 -12.13
C GLU A 48 14.54 -5.50 -12.72
N ARG A 49 14.66 -4.23 -13.13
CA ARG A 49 15.92 -3.69 -13.65
C ARG A 49 17.02 -3.60 -12.60
N HIS A 50 16.70 -3.38 -11.33
CA HIS A 50 17.72 -3.35 -10.28
C HIS A 50 18.22 -4.75 -9.88
N LEU A 51 17.47 -5.81 -10.19
CA LEU A 51 17.83 -7.19 -9.86
C LEU A 51 18.50 -7.93 -11.03
N CYS A 52 18.52 -7.36 -12.23
CA CYS A 52 19.19 -7.95 -13.39
C CYS A 52 18.70 -9.39 -13.64
N LEU A 53 17.38 -9.56 -13.64
CA LEU A 53 16.76 -10.88 -13.74
C LEU A 53 17.02 -11.49 -15.13
N SER A 54 17.22 -12.81 -15.18
CA SER A 54 17.21 -13.52 -16.46
C SER A 54 15.79 -13.59 -17.02
N GLY A 55 15.64 -13.83 -18.33
CA GLY A 55 14.31 -13.98 -18.94
C GLY A 55 13.49 -15.12 -18.32
N GLU A 56 14.13 -16.19 -17.86
CA GLU A 56 13.46 -17.28 -17.14
C GLU A 56 12.98 -16.83 -15.75
N GLN A 57 13.82 -16.10 -15.00
CA GLN A 57 13.45 -15.54 -13.70
C GLN A 57 12.30 -14.54 -13.83
N GLU A 58 12.33 -13.65 -14.83
CA GLU A 58 11.24 -12.71 -15.10
C GLU A 58 9.90 -13.42 -15.35
N ASN A 59 9.91 -14.47 -16.17
CA ASN A 59 8.71 -15.25 -16.46
C ASN A 59 8.18 -15.97 -15.21
N CYS A 60 9.06 -16.53 -14.39
CA CYS A 60 8.68 -17.18 -13.14
C CYS A 60 8.07 -16.19 -12.14
N LEU A 61 8.72 -15.04 -11.93
CA LEU A 61 8.22 -13.99 -11.04
C LEU A 61 6.90 -13.39 -11.56
N ARG A 62 6.73 -13.24 -12.87
CA ARG A 62 5.46 -12.80 -13.48
C ARG A 62 4.33 -13.78 -13.20
N ALA A 63 4.60 -15.08 -13.31
CA ALA A 63 3.62 -16.12 -13.00
C ALA A 63 3.22 -16.11 -11.51
N LEU A 64 4.20 -15.94 -10.61
CA LEU A 64 3.95 -15.80 -9.17
C LEU A 64 3.06 -14.58 -8.87
N ARG A 65 3.35 -13.42 -9.48
CA ARG A 65 2.52 -12.22 -9.34
C ARG A 65 1.08 -12.44 -9.84
N PHE A 66 0.92 -13.07 -11.01
CA PHE A 66 -0.40 -13.36 -11.55
C PHE A 66 -1.21 -14.30 -10.64
N SER A 67 -0.57 -15.33 -10.10
CA SER A 67 -1.19 -16.24 -9.12
C SER A 67 -1.62 -15.48 -7.86
N PHE A 68 -0.73 -14.66 -7.31
CA PHE A 68 -1.02 -13.86 -6.13
C PHE A 68 -2.21 -12.91 -6.34
N ASP A 69 -2.22 -12.17 -7.46
CA ASP A 69 -3.30 -11.25 -7.81
C ASP A 69 -4.65 -11.99 -7.94
N SER A 70 -4.64 -13.17 -8.58
CA SER A 70 -5.82 -14.04 -8.67
C SER A 70 -6.30 -14.49 -7.28
N GLU A 71 -5.37 -14.93 -6.42
CA GLU A 71 -5.68 -15.45 -5.08
C GLU A 71 -6.24 -14.40 -4.11
N ILE A 72 -5.92 -13.11 -4.30
CA ILE A 72 -6.40 -12.02 -3.44
C ILE A 72 -7.57 -11.24 -4.01
N GLY A 73 -7.88 -11.41 -5.30
CA GLY A 73 -8.87 -10.58 -6.01
C GLY A 73 -10.24 -10.54 -5.34
N ASN A 74 -10.72 -11.69 -4.83
CA ASN A 74 -11.98 -11.78 -4.09
C ASN A 74 -11.92 -11.00 -2.77
N ALA A 75 -10.87 -11.19 -1.97
CA ALA A 75 -10.71 -10.48 -0.69
C ALA A 75 -10.63 -8.95 -0.91
N GLN A 76 -9.92 -8.50 -1.95
CA GLN A 76 -9.89 -7.10 -2.33
C GLN A 76 -11.26 -6.56 -2.74
N ALA A 77 -12.05 -7.34 -3.49
CA ALA A 77 -13.40 -6.95 -3.88
C ALA A 77 -14.30 -6.77 -2.65
N GLN A 78 -14.26 -7.72 -1.72
CA GLN A 78 -15.02 -7.64 -0.47
C GLN A 78 -14.60 -6.45 0.40
N ILE A 79 -13.30 -6.14 0.47
CA ILE A 79 -12.83 -4.93 1.18
C ILE A 79 -13.44 -3.67 0.53
N ARG A 80 -13.47 -3.57 -0.80
CA ARG A 80 -14.06 -2.41 -1.50
C ARG A 80 -15.55 -2.28 -1.24
N GLU A 81 -16.27 -3.41 -1.27
CA GLU A 81 -17.70 -3.46 -0.98
C GLU A 81 -18.01 -3.00 0.45
N LYS A 82 -17.29 -3.52 1.45
CA LYS A 82 -17.47 -3.14 2.86
C LYS A 82 -17.13 -1.67 3.12
N ARG A 83 -16.08 -1.15 2.47
CA ARG A 83 -15.78 0.29 2.54
C ARG A 83 -16.91 1.14 1.95
N ARG A 84 -17.54 0.69 0.86
CA ARG A 84 -18.72 1.36 0.32
C ARG A 84 -19.89 1.27 1.30
N ALA A 85 -20.12 0.10 1.91
CA ALA A 85 -21.18 -0.08 2.90
C ALA A 85 -21.02 0.85 4.11
N ILE A 86 -19.79 1.04 4.62
CA ILE A 86 -19.49 2.03 5.66
C ILE A 86 -19.88 3.44 5.20
N VAL A 87 -19.49 3.83 3.99
CA VAL A 87 -19.82 5.16 3.45
C VAL A 87 -21.33 5.35 3.28
N GLU A 88 -22.07 4.31 2.88
CA GLU A 88 -23.53 4.39 2.79
C GLU A 88 -24.17 4.50 4.18
N GLU A 89 -23.70 3.74 5.18
CA GLU A 89 -24.20 3.81 6.55
C GLU A 89 -23.98 5.20 7.17
N MET A 90 -22.84 5.82 6.91
CA MET A 90 -22.52 7.18 7.35
C MET A 90 -23.45 8.28 6.77
N LYS A 91 -24.20 7.99 5.70
CA LYS A 91 -25.14 8.95 5.11
C LYS A 91 -26.50 8.95 5.81
N ASN A 92 -26.79 7.94 6.64
CA ASN A 92 -28.05 7.84 7.36
C ASN A 92 -28.18 8.97 8.41
N GLU A 93 -29.40 9.41 8.72
CA GLU A 93 -29.65 10.43 9.76
C GLU A 93 -29.21 9.95 11.15
N SER A 94 -29.25 8.64 11.40
CA SER A 94 -28.75 7.99 12.60
C SER A 94 -27.95 6.74 12.23
N PRO A 95 -26.64 6.89 11.93
CA PRO A 95 -25.78 5.77 11.56
C PRO A 95 -25.67 4.71 12.67
N ASP A 96 -25.67 3.43 12.28
CA ASP A 96 -25.42 2.31 13.19
C ASP A 96 -23.91 2.09 13.38
N SER A 97 -23.39 2.47 14.55
CA SER A 97 -21.98 2.28 14.88
C SER A 97 -21.58 0.81 15.04
N VAL A 98 -22.48 -0.07 15.48
CA VAL A 98 -22.21 -1.51 15.62
C VAL A 98 -22.04 -2.15 14.25
N LEU A 99 -22.85 -1.73 13.27
CA LEU A 99 -22.72 -2.19 11.90
C LEU A 99 -21.41 -1.71 11.24
N ILE A 100 -21.03 -0.45 11.47
CA ILE A 100 -19.75 0.09 10.99
C ILE A 100 -18.57 -0.69 11.59
N ASP A 101 -18.58 -0.93 12.90
CA ASP A 101 -17.52 -1.69 13.59
C ASP A 101 -17.40 -3.10 13.01
N LYS A 102 -18.53 -3.78 12.77
CA LYS A 102 -18.54 -5.09 12.10
C LYS A 102 -17.88 -5.05 10.72
N PHE A 103 -18.16 -4.03 9.90
CA PHE A 103 -17.50 -3.90 8.59
C PHE A 103 -15.99 -3.66 8.72
N ILE A 104 -15.56 -2.90 9.72
CA ILE A 104 -14.14 -2.64 10.01
C ILE A 104 -13.43 -3.95 10.43
N GLU A 105 -14.04 -4.75 11.30
CA GLU A 105 -13.50 -6.05 11.71
C GLU A 105 -13.36 -7.02 10.53
N GLU A 106 -14.37 -7.10 9.68
CA GLU A 106 -14.34 -7.93 8.47
C GLU A 106 -13.27 -7.46 7.47
N ILE A 107 -13.10 -6.15 7.28
CA ILE A 107 -12.00 -5.58 6.47
C ILE A 107 -10.66 -5.98 7.08
N SER A 108 -10.50 -5.86 8.40
CA SER A 108 -9.25 -6.17 9.09
C SER A 108 -8.86 -7.64 8.92
N ARG A 109 -9.83 -8.56 9.02
CA ARG A 109 -9.63 -9.99 8.75
C ARG A 109 -9.16 -10.24 7.31
N LEU A 110 -9.84 -9.65 6.32
CA LEU A 110 -9.48 -9.79 4.91
C LEU A 110 -8.09 -9.22 4.60
N GLN A 111 -7.73 -8.09 5.23
CA GLN A 111 -6.39 -7.52 5.09
C GLN A 111 -5.31 -8.43 5.68
N ALA A 112 -5.57 -9.06 6.83
CA ALA A 112 -4.65 -10.04 7.42
C ALA A 112 -4.45 -11.26 6.52
N GLU A 113 -5.51 -11.75 5.87
CA GLU A 113 -5.40 -12.84 4.88
C GLU A 113 -4.53 -12.46 3.69
N ILE A 114 -4.73 -11.27 3.12
CA ILE A 114 -3.90 -10.75 2.02
C ILE A 114 -2.42 -10.64 2.45
N GLN A 115 -2.16 -10.12 3.65
CA GLN A 115 -0.79 -9.99 4.17
C GLN A 115 -0.10 -11.34 4.33
N LYS A 116 -0.80 -12.35 4.88
CA LYS A 116 -0.27 -13.72 4.99
C LYS A 116 0.09 -14.28 3.61
N LYS A 117 -0.80 -14.13 2.62
CA LYS A 117 -0.53 -14.55 1.23
C LYS A 117 0.63 -13.79 0.60
N ALA A 118 0.76 -12.50 0.88
CA ALA A 118 1.84 -11.68 0.36
C ALA A 118 3.20 -12.15 0.89
N VAL A 119 3.31 -12.44 2.19
CA VAL A 119 4.53 -13.01 2.79
C VAL A 119 4.88 -14.36 2.15
N LEU A 120 3.89 -15.25 1.97
CA LEU A 120 4.11 -16.53 1.29
C LEU A 120 4.57 -16.35 -0.17
N ASN A 121 4.01 -15.39 -0.89
CA ASN A 121 4.43 -15.08 -2.26
C ASN A 121 5.87 -14.55 -2.31
N LEU A 122 6.24 -13.63 -1.40
CA LEU A 122 7.61 -13.12 -1.29
C LEU A 122 8.62 -14.23 -0.98
N LEU A 123 8.24 -15.20 -0.14
CA LEU A 123 9.08 -16.38 0.12
C LEU A 123 9.28 -17.24 -1.13
N LYS A 124 8.25 -17.38 -1.98
CA LYS A 124 8.38 -18.08 -3.28
C LYS A 124 9.25 -17.30 -4.26
N GLU A 125 9.06 -15.98 -4.36
CA GLU A 125 9.88 -15.11 -5.21
C GLU A 125 11.36 -15.18 -4.81
N LYS A 126 11.65 -15.21 -3.50
CA LYS A 126 13.00 -15.40 -2.97
C LYS A 126 13.67 -16.65 -3.54
N GLU A 127 12.97 -17.77 -3.69
CA GLU A 127 13.58 -19.02 -4.18
C GLU A 127 14.02 -18.95 -5.65
N VAL A 128 13.47 -18.02 -6.44
CA VAL A 128 13.82 -17.81 -7.85
C VAL A 128 15.14 -17.02 -8.00
N LEU A 129 15.52 -16.25 -6.99
CA LEU A 129 16.64 -15.31 -7.04
C LEU A 129 17.98 -15.99 -6.68
N THR A 130 19.08 -15.52 -7.29
CA THR A 130 20.44 -15.89 -6.88
C THR A 130 20.78 -15.30 -5.50
N PRO A 131 21.82 -15.80 -4.80
CA PRO A 131 22.27 -15.21 -3.53
C PRO A 131 22.54 -13.70 -3.60
N GLU A 132 23.13 -13.22 -4.69
CA GLU A 132 23.47 -11.80 -4.90
C GLU A 132 22.20 -10.96 -5.12
N GLN A 133 21.25 -11.49 -5.90
CA GLN A 133 19.94 -10.87 -6.12
C GLN A 133 19.11 -10.83 -4.83
N LYS A 134 19.16 -11.89 -4.00
CA LYS A 134 18.49 -11.93 -2.68
C LYS A 134 18.96 -10.80 -1.77
N ALA A 135 20.27 -10.55 -1.70
CA ALA A 135 20.81 -9.46 -0.88
C ALA A 135 20.28 -8.09 -1.33
N THR A 136 20.22 -7.88 -2.65
CA THR A 136 19.68 -6.63 -3.22
C THR A 136 18.17 -6.51 -2.98
N PHE A 137 17.43 -7.61 -3.13
CA PHE A 137 16.00 -7.71 -2.88
C PHE A 137 15.63 -7.32 -1.45
N PHE A 138 16.31 -7.90 -0.45
CA PHE A 138 16.04 -7.62 0.95
C PHE A 138 16.41 -6.19 1.36
N ARG A 139 17.50 -5.64 0.82
CA ARG A 139 17.86 -4.23 1.05
C ARG A 139 16.76 -3.27 0.60
N MET A 140 16.16 -3.51 -0.57
CA MET A 140 15.04 -2.69 -1.06
C MET A 140 13.78 -2.87 -0.20
N PHE A 141 13.54 -4.09 0.28
CA PHE A 141 12.39 -4.39 1.13
C PHE A 141 12.52 -3.69 2.49
N GLU A 142 13.70 -3.73 3.11
CA GLU A 142 14.00 -3.04 4.37
C GLU A 142 13.77 -1.53 4.26
N ASP A 143 14.26 -0.88 3.20
CA ASP A 143 14.06 0.55 2.97
C ASP A 143 12.58 0.94 2.83
N HIS A 144 11.73 0.02 2.35
CA HIS A 144 10.30 0.25 2.17
C HIS A 144 9.48 -0.01 3.45
N VAL A 145 9.85 -1.04 4.22
CA VAL A 145 9.12 -1.46 5.44
C VAL A 145 9.55 -0.66 6.67
N CYS A 146 10.85 -0.40 6.79
CA CYS A 146 11.44 0.42 7.85
C CYS A 146 12.20 1.55 7.17
N PRO A 147 11.53 2.63 6.74
CA PRO A 147 12.21 3.76 6.16
C PRO A 147 13.28 4.21 7.14
N ARG A 148 14.55 4.08 6.75
CA ARG A 148 15.66 4.64 7.54
C ARG A 148 15.28 6.08 7.84
N GLU A 149 15.33 6.44 9.12
CA GLU A 149 15.00 7.78 9.58
C GLU A 149 15.88 8.76 8.80
N LYS A 150 15.32 9.37 7.77
CA LYS A 150 16.03 10.34 6.95
C LYS A 150 16.28 11.50 7.88
N ARG A 151 17.52 11.64 8.38
CA ARG A 151 17.99 12.89 8.97
C ARG A 151 17.60 13.97 7.99
N VAL A 152 16.74 14.89 8.42
CA VAL A 152 16.29 16.03 7.62
C VAL A 152 17.51 16.96 7.46
N GLY A 153 18.38 16.59 6.52
CA GLY A 153 19.47 17.40 6.01
C GLY A 153 19.03 17.93 4.66
N TYR A 154 18.87 19.24 4.57
CA TYR A 154 18.69 19.95 3.32
C TYR A 154 19.85 19.61 2.38
N GLY A 155 19.56 18.97 1.24
CA GLY A 155 20.49 18.81 0.12
C GLY A 155 21.28 17.50 0.07
N SER A 156 20.94 16.65 -0.90
CA SER A 156 21.84 15.71 -1.59
C SER A 156 21.05 15.20 -2.80
N ALA A 157 21.23 15.75 -3.99
CA ALA A 157 22.32 15.49 -4.92
C ALA A 157 22.48 13.98 -5.22
N GLY A 158 22.01 13.59 -6.40
CA GLY A 158 22.19 12.34 -7.14
C GLY A 158 22.86 11.15 -6.43
N ALA A 159 22.09 10.09 -6.21
CA ALA A 159 22.55 8.72 -6.37
C ALA A 159 22.01 8.27 -7.74
N GLY A 160 22.80 8.18 -8.80
CA GLY A 160 24.05 7.43 -8.88
C GLY A 160 23.69 6.05 -9.39
N ASP A 161 23.70 5.92 -10.73
CA ASP A 161 23.33 4.73 -11.49
C ASP A 161 23.95 3.45 -10.91
N ALA A 162 23.11 2.64 -10.25
CA ALA A 162 23.42 1.24 -9.98
C ALA A 162 22.72 0.37 -11.04
N CYS A 163 23.02 0.63 -12.31
CA CYS A 163 22.69 -0.29 -13.39
C CYS A 163 23.62 -1.51 -13.31
N CYS A 164 23.01 -2.69 -13.37
CA CYS A 164 23.60 -4.03 -13.40
C CYS A 164 25.10 -4.14 -13.74
N PRO A 165 25.90 -4.88 -12.93
CA PRO A 165 27.26 -5.27 -13.31
C PRO A 165 27.26 -5.94 -14.69
N GLN A 166 28.18 -5.54 -15.58
CA GLN A 166 28.25 -6.04 -16.98
C GLN A 166 28.39 -7.57 -17.07
N GLU A 167 28.84 -8.23 -16.03
CA GLU A 167 29.07 -9.68 -15.97
C GLU A 167 27.79 -10.51 -15.84
N MET A 168 26.67 -9.90 -15.42
CA MET A 168 25.38 -10.61 -15.26
C MET A 168 24.46 -10.51 -16.48
N ARG A 169 24.93 -9.96 -17.61
CA ARG A 169 24.12 -9.68 -18.80
C ARG A 169 24.15 -10.81 -19.85
N ARG A 170 24.26 -12.07 -19.44
CA ARG A 170 24.28 -13.24 -20.34
C ARG A 170 23.04 -14.11 -20.19
#